data_AF-A0A6S7D8S8-F1
#
_entry.id   AF-A0A6S7D8S8-F1
#
_cell.length_a   1.000
_cell.length_b   1.000
_cell.length_c   1.000
_cell.angle_alpha   90.00
_cell.angle_beta   90.00
_cell.angle_gamma   90.00
#
_symmetry.space_group_name_H-M   'P 1'
#
loop_
_entity.id
_entity.type
_entity.pdbx_description
1 polymer ?
#
loop_
_entity_poly.entity_id
_entity_poly.type
_entity_poly.pdbx_seq_one_letter_code
_entity_poly.pdbx_strand_id
1 'polypeptide(L)' 'MPAELCAHRPWGQGNSPKSAVRAWLPQHPEFEQDLALQHKLQITVAQDGFLKRVR' A
#
# COMPACT_ATOMS: atom_id res chain seq x y z
N MET A 1 -10.83 -9.59 2.21
CA MET A 1 -11.78 -8.69 2.89
C MET A 1 -13.17 -9.00 2.38
N PRO A 2 -14.12 -9.35 3.26
CA PRO A 2 -15.53 -9.47 2.91
C PRO A 2 -16.07 -8.20 2.22
N ALA A 3 -16.97 -8.37 1.26
CA ALA A 3 -17.47 -7.26 0.43
C ALA A 3 -18.32 -6.27 1.25
N GLU A 4 -19.05 -6.76 2.25
CA GLU A 4 -19.95 -5.97 3.09
C GLU A 4 -19.19 -4.91 3.90
N LEU A 5 -17.94 -5.21 4.29
CA LEU A 5 -17.07 -4.28 5.03
C LEU A 5 -16.56 -3.11 4.17
N CYS A 6 -16.78 -3.16 2.85
CA CYS A 6 -16.37 -2.14 1.88
C CYS A 6 -17.56 -1.45 1.20
N ALA A 7 -18.81 -1.72 1.63
CA ALA A 7 -20.03 -1.32 0.92
C ALA A 7 -20.16 0.18 0.60
N HIS A 8 -19.51 1.06 1.37
CA HIS A 8 -19.57 2.52 1.18
C HIS A 8 -18.29 3.14 0.59
N ARG A 9 -17.32 2.33 0.18
CA ARG A 9 -16.05 2.82 -0.36
C ARG A 9 -16.12 2.85 -1.88
N PRO A 10 -15.47 3.80 -2.56
CA PRO A 10 -15.41 3.84 -4.02
C PRO A 10 -14.46 2.76 -4.60
N TRP A 11 -13.98 1.84 -3.77
CA TRP A 11 -12.95 0.86 -4.08
C TRP A 11 -13.22 -0.47 -3.36
N GLY A 12 -12.74 -1.57 -3.93
CA GLY A 12 -13.06 -2.94 -3.51
C GLY A 12 -11.95 -3.93 -3.85
N GLN A 13 -12.32 -5.21 -3.99
CA GLN A 13 -11.37 -6.23 -4.43
C GLN A 13 -10.86 -5.93 -5.86
N GLY A 14 -9.57 -6.06 -6.11
CA GLY A 14 -8.94 -5.74 -7.41
C GLY A 14 -8.67 -4.25 -7.63
N ASN A 15 -9.59 -3.36 -7.23
CA ASN A 15 -9.41 -1.90 -7.24
C ASN A 15 -9.34 -1.40 -5.79
N SER A 16 -8.18 -1.53 -5.16
CA SER A 16 -7.96 -1.19 -3.75
C SER A 16 -6.85 -0.14 -3.63
N PRO A 17 -6.70 0.55 -2.49
CA PRO A 17 -5.57 1.45 -2.27
C PRO A 17 -4.21 0.77 -2.53
N LYS A 18 -4.07 -0.52 -2.20
CA LYS A 18 -2.86 -1.28 -2.48
C LYS A 18 -2.57 -1.44 -3.98
N SER A 19 -3.58 -1.77 -4.78
CA SER A 19 -3.39 -1.88 -6.24
C SER A 19 -3.21 -0.51 -6.89
N ALA A 20 -3.85 0.54 -6.36
CA ALA A 20 -3.63 1.92 -6.81
C ALA A 20 -2.17 2.36 -6.59
N VAL A 21 -1.62 2.17 -5.39
CA VAL A 21 -0.21 2.49 -5.10
C VAL A 21 0.74 1.69 -5.99
N ARG A 22 0.47 0.41 -6.23
CA ARG A 22 1.29 -0.43 -7.12
C ARG A 22 1.31 0.09 -8.57
N ALA A 23 0.19 0.59 -9.09
CA ALA A 23 0.11 1.15 -10.43
C ALA A 23 0.72 2.56 -10.53
N TRP A 24 0.65 3.32 -9.44
CA TRP A 24 1.17 4.68 -9.33
C TRP A 24 2.70 4.71 -9.20
N LEU A 25 3.28 3.86 -8.34
CA LEU A 25 4.70 3.93 -7.97
C LEU A 25 5.70 3.94 -9.14
N PRO A 26 5.54 3.15 -10.24
CA PRO A 26 6.47 3.19 -11.37
C PRO A 26 6.54 4.55 -12.09
N GLN A 27 5.52 5.39 -11.94
CA GLN A 27 5.44 6.72 -12.57
C GLN A 27 6.04 7.82 -11.67
N HIS A 28 6.46 7.48 -10.45
CA HIS A 28 6.89 8.43 -9.41
C HIS A 28 8.28 8.07 -8.85
N PRO A 29 9.36 8.37 -9.59
CA PRO A 29 10.73 8.02 -9.21
C PRO A 29 11.26 8.76 -7.98
N GLU A 30 10.53 9.76 -7.49
CA GLU A 30 10.79 10.44 -6.23
C GLU A 30 10.39 9.61 -5.00
N PHE A 31 9.70 8.47 -5.18
CA PHE A 31 9.30 7.55 -4.12
C PHE A 31 9.87 6.14 -4.30
N GLU A 32 10.17 5.49 -3.18
CA GLU A 32 10.54 4.07 -3.10
C GLU A 32 9.75 3.34 -2.00
N GLN A 33 9.69 2.01 -2.08
CA GLN A 33 9.18 1.18 -0.99
C GLN A 33 10.23 1.06 0.12
N ASP A 34 9.88 1.50 1.31
CA ASP A 34 10.65 1.35 2.53
C ASP A 34 10.19 0.12 3.31
N LEU A 35 11.00 -0.94 3.24
CA LEU A 35 10.77 -2.20 3.91
C LEU A 35 11.49 -2.28 5.28
N ALA A 36 12.18 -1.22 5.73
CA ALA A 36 12.99 -1.25 6.94
C ALA A 36 12.17 -1.55 8.20
N LEU A 37 10.89 -1.17 8.22
CA LEU A 37 9.96 -1.46 9.31
C LEU A 37 9.29 -2.83 9.16
N GLN A 38 9.12 -3.34 7.94
CA GLN A 38 8.47 -4.63 7.71
C GLN A 38 9.30 -5.83 8.23
N HIS A 39 10.63 -5.74 8.20
CA HIS A 39 11.52 -6.84 8.62
C HIS A 39 11.84 -6.87 10.13
N LYS A 40 11.21 -6.02 10.93
CA LYS A 40 11.38 -6.02 12.39
C LYS A 40 10.35 -6.95 13.04
N LEU A 41 10.67 -7.46 14.24
CA LEU A 41 9.70 -8.15 15.10
C LEU A 41 8.66 -7.13 15.60
N GLN A 42 7.69 -6.81 14.75
CA GLN A 42 6.60 -5.87 15.02
C GLN A 42 5.32 -6.33 14.34
N ILE A 43 4.17 -5.99 14.92
CA ILE A 43 2.88 -6.16 14.27
C ILE A 43 2.68 -4.97 13.32
N THR A 44 2.53 -5.24 12.02
CA THR A 44 2.27 -4.20 11.01
C THR A 44 0.99 -4.50 10.24
N VAL A 45 0.21 -3.46 9.95
CA VAL A 45 -0.93 -3.49 9.03
C VAL A 45 -0.53 -3.17 7.59
N ALA A 46 0.72 -2.72 7.39
CA ALA A 46 1.28 -2.33 6.10
C ALA A 46 2.18 -3.45 5.57
N GLN A 47 1.57 -4.45 4.92
CA GLN A 47 2.31 -5.39 4.06
C GLN A 47 2.85 -4.61 2.85
N ASP A 48 4.16 -4.74 2.59
CA ASP A 48 4.97 -3.98 1.61
C ASP A 48 5.55 -2.66 2.14
N GLY A 49 5.52 -2.47 3.46
CA GLY A 49 6.21 -1.36 4.13
C GLY A 49 5.54 0.00 3.89
N PHE A 50 6.34 1.05 3.84
CA PHE A 50 5.90 2.43 3.67
C PHE A 50 6.43 3.03 2.37
N LEU A 51 5.86 4.15 1.93
CA LEU A 51 6.47 4.96 0.86
C LEU A 51 7.45 5.94 1.48
N LYS A 52 8.68 5.94 0.97
CA LYS A 52 9.71 6.90 1.36
C LYS A 52 10.04 7.79 0.18
N ARG A 53 10.04 9.10 0.41
CA ARG A 53 10.49 10.07 -0.60
C ARG A 53 12.02 10.13 -0.59
N VAL A 54 12.64 10.00 -1.76
CA VAL A 54 14.10 9.92 -1.92
C VAL A 54 14.71 11.06 -2.73
N ARG A 55 13.88 11.99 -3.20
CA ARG A 55 14.29 13.20 -3.91
C ARG A 55 13.57 14.44 -3.37
#